data_AF-A0A8J3WFU6-F1
#
_entry.id   AF-A0A8J3WFU6-F1
#
_cell.length_a   1.000
_cell.length_b   1.000
_cell.length_c   1.000
_cell.angle_alpha   90.00
_cell.angle_beta   90.00
_cell.angle_gamma   90.00
#
_symmetry.space_group_name_H-M   'P 1'
#
loop_
_entity.id
_entity.type
_entity.pdbx_description
1 polymer ?
#
loop_
_entity_poly.entity_id
_entity_poly.type
_entity_poly.pdbx_seq_one_letter_code
_entity_poly.pdbx_strand_id
1 'polypeptide(L)'
;MATGTSGGLLVNLDENAQSLFKHELLSHYLETFTSMTGSTAPGRRVVVLDGFAGRGRYPDGRPASAERILQGMVKQRKFRNISAYFVEKDPSDYGVLTEVVAEYAAQGVNGVALRGKVEEHLDKVVTEARGVPLFLFLDPCGAGLRFERLVSVLAGPRAGRRPVTEALLNFSAELSRRVAGVMCAGERKEQRAMDATCGGTWWRQTAEEALEKAPRDLAGKPSFEPVAHAIVERYAHLLAEATDMHPATVPVHRRLGQQPVYHLIFFTRSEYGLWVFAHATALARQAWLRHLGKLDDERDVPALITHTAMKEDLIDQEEAIARSIIAGNLRNLLRRHDCFRLVTQTREVFGEAYGVATEDSVRHVVMELYAAGELRVGRSERPPPQNIRTREMVITRPPGR
;
A
#
# COMPACT_ATOMS: atom_id res chain seq x y z
N MET A 1 16.14 -29.59 -35.83
CA MET A 1 16.34 -28.35 -35.04
C MET A 1 15.33 -27.32 -35.50
N ALA A 2 14.35 -26.99 -34.67
CA ALA A 2 13.45 -25.85 -34.86
C ALA A 2 12.88 -25.43 -33.48
N THR A 3 13.28 -24.23 -33.07
CA THR A 3 12.53 -23.22 -32.29
C THR A 3 11.77 -23.65 -31.04
N GLY A 4 12.42 -23.43 -29.89
CA GLY A 4 11.78 -23.32 -28.59
C GLY A 4 11.06 -21.98 -28.42
N THR A 5 9.78 -22.12 -28.15
CA THR A 5 8.72 -21.16 -27.77
C THR A 5 9.11 -19.92 -26.96
N SER A 6 8.63 -18.76 -27.45
CA SER A 6 8.57 -17.42 -26.83
C SER A 6 7.74 -17.32 -25.53
N GLY A 7 7.50 -18.42 -24.82
CA GLY A 7 6.66 -18.46 -23.61
C GLY A 7 7.32 -17.84 -22.37
N GLY A 8 8.65 -17.79 -22.33
CA GLY A 8 9.40 -17.26 -21.17
C GLY A 8 9.46 -15.72 -21.10
N LEU A 9 9.35 -15.01 -22.23
CA LEU A 9 9.40 -13.55 -22.23
C LEU A 9 8.08 -12.92 -21.72
N LEU A 10 6.95 -13.52 -22.06
CA LEU A 10 5.63 -12.98 -21.73
C LEU A 10 5.28 -13.11 -20.24
N VAL A 11 5.74 -14.18 -19.58
CA VAL A 11 5.56 -14.40 -18.13
C VAL A 11 6.35 -13.37 -17.32
N ASN A 12 7.58 -13.05 -17.74
CA ASN A 12 8.44 -12.05 -17.08
C ASN A 12 7.90 -10.62 -17.21
N LEU A 13 7.21 -10.27 -18.31
CA LEU A 13 6.64 -8.93 -18.51
C LEU A 13 5.42 -8.67 -17.61
N ASP A 14 4.57 -9.67 -17.40
CA ASP A 14 3.38 -9.54 -16.55
C ASP A 14 3.69 -9.60 -15.04
N GLU A 15 4.72 -10.34 -14.63
CA GLU A 15 5.23 -10.33 -13.24
C GLU A 15 5.80 -8.95 -12.84
N ASN A 16 6.22 -8.14 -13.82
CA ASN A 16 6.68 -6.78 -13.60
C ASN A 16 5.57 -5.80 -13.24
N ALA A 17 4.36 -6.00 -13.75
CA ALA A 17 3.29 -5.02 -13.56
C ALA A 17 2.85 -4.94 -12.10
N GLN A 18 2.78 -6.07 -11.39
CA GLN A 18 2.44 -6.11 -9.96
C GLN A 18 3.54 -5.52 -9.10
N SER A 19 4.79 -5.85 -9.45
CA SER A 19 5.98 -5.31 -8.81
C SER A 19 6.06 -3.81 -8.99
N LEU A 20 5.67 -3.29 -10.16
CA LEU A 20 5.60 -1.85 -10.44
C LEU A 20 4.63 -1.15 -9.50
N PHE A 21 3.38 -1.61 -9.38
CA PHE A 21 2.41 -0.99 -8.47
C PHE A 21 2.95 -0.88 -7.04
N LYS A 22 3.47 -1.99 -6.51
CA LYS A 22 4.08 -2.04 -5.17
C LYS A 22 5.25 -1.07 -5.04
N HIS A 23 6.12 -1.01 -6.04
CA HIS A 23 7.31 -0.17 -6.02
C HIS A 23 6.98 1.32 -6.13
N GLU A 24 6.02 1.70 -6.97
CA GLU A 24 5.58 3.09 -7.08
C GLU A 24 4.88 3.55 -5.80
N LEU A 25 4.00 2.71 -5.23
CA LEU A 25 3.37 2.98 -3.93
C LEU A 25 4.41 3.20 -2.84
N LEU A 26 5.34 2.25 -2.69
CA LEU A 26 6.39 2.33 -1.67
C LEU A 26 7.27 3.57 -1.87
N SER A 27 7.63 3.90 -3.11
CA SER A 27 8.48 5.06 -3.42
C SER A 27 7.81 6.37 -3.02
N HIS A 28 6.57 6.60 -3.45
CA HIS A 28 5.81 7.81 -3.11
C HIS A 28 5.52 7.92 -1.61
N TYR A 29 5.13 6.80 -1.00
CA TYR A 29 4.75 6.78 0.41
C TYR A 29 5.97 6.99 1.32
N LEU A 30 7.05 6.23 1.10
CA LEU A 30 8.22 6.27 1.96
C LEU A 30 8.92 7.63 1.91
N GLU A 31 9.00 8.25 0.73
CA GLU A 31 9.54 9.60 0.60
C GLU A 31 8.77 10.59 1.47
N THR A 32 7.43 10.52 1.43
CA THR A 32 6.57 11.41 2.23
C THR A 32 6.67 11.10 3.72
N PHE A 33 6.64 9.82 4.10
CA PHE A 33 6.76 9.37 5.48
C PHE A 33 8.05 9.86 6.13
N THR A 34 9.19 9.58 5.50
CA THR A 34 10.53 9.96 5.99
C THR A 34 10.69 11.48 6.03
N SER A 35 10.14 12.20 5.05
CA SER A 35 10.15 13.65 5.03
C SER A 35 9.33 14.23 6.18
N MET A 36 8.08 13.81 6.36
CA MET A 36 7.16 14.35 7.37
C MET A 36 7.59 13.97 8.78
N THR A 37 7.76 12.68 9.06
CA THR A 37 8.07 12.20 10.41
C THR A 37 9.51 12.54 10.81
N GLY A 38 10.46 12.45 9.87
CA GLY A 38 11.86 12.80 10.11
C GLY A 38 12.10 14.30 10.32
N SER A 39 11.21 15.18 9.86
CA SER A 39 11.36 16.64 10.07
C SER A 39 11.30 17.06 11.54
N THR A 40 10.58 16.29 12.36
CA THR A 40 10.35 16.57 13.78
C THR A 40 11.00 15.55 14.71
N ALA A 41 11.62 14.51 14.14
CA ALA A 41 12.30 13.46 14.89
C ALA A 41 13.67 13.94 15.42
N PRO A 42 14.09 13.46 16.61
CA PRO A 42 15.45 13.68 17.11
C PRO A 42 16.51 13.29 16.07
N GLY A 43 17.48 14.17 15.85
CA GLY A 43 18.55 13.95 14.85
C GLY A 43 18.06 13.82 13.41
N ARG A 44 16.82 14.22 13.12
CA ARG A 44 16.13 13.98 11.84
C ARG A 44 16.17 12.51 11.42
N ARG A 45 16.22 11.61 12.41
CA ARG A 45 16.44 10.18 12.21
C ARG A 45 15.12 9.46 11.96
N VAL A 46 15.11 8.56 10.99
CA VAL A 46 13.98 7.66 10.69
C VAL A 46 14.53 6.26 10.45
N VAL A 47 13.83 5.24 10.94
CA VAL A 47 14.18 3.84 10.71
C VAL A 47 13.21 3.21 9.73
N VAL A 48 13.73 2.45 8.78
CA VAL A 48 12.97 1.70 7.79
C VAL A 48 13.38 0.24 7.86
N LEU A 49 12.41 -0.67 7.84
CA LEU A 49 12.63 -2.11 7.70
C LEU A 49 12.00 -2.58 6.40
N ASP A 50 12.78 -3.25 5.55
CA ASP A 50 12.27 -4.17 4.55
C ASP A 50 12.48 -5.59 5.07
N GLY A 51 11.40 -6.25 5.49
CA GLY A 51 11.44 -7.58 6.10
C GLY A 51 11.67 -8.72 5.12
N PHE A 52 11.53 -8.46 3.82
CA PHE A 52 11.64 -9.46 2.74
C PHE A 52 12.31 -8.82 1.53
N ALA A 53 13.56 -8.42 1.71
CA ALA A 53 14.28 -7.56 0.79
C ALA A 53 14.66 -8.23 -0.54
N GLY A 54 14.71 -9.57 -0.57
CA GLY A 54 15.29 -10.30 -1.69
C GLY A 54 16.75 -9.93 -1.89
N ARG A 55 17.23 -10.16 -3.11
CA ARG A 55 18.55 -9.73 -3.59
C ARG A 55 18.72 -8.21 -3.81
N GLY A 56 17.67 -7.42 -3.59
CA GLY A 56 17.66 -5.96 -3.80
C GLY A 56 17.64 -5.47 -5.26
N ARG A 57 18.11 -6.26 -6.22
CA ARG A 57 18.08 -5.97 -7.66
C ARG A 57 17.67 -7.21 -8.46
N TYR A 58 16.73 -7.08 -9.40
CA TYR A 58 16.32 -8.21 -10.24
C TYR A 58 17.48 -8.72 -11.13
N PRO A 59 17.42 -9.97 -11.63
CA PRO A 59 18.47 -10.52 -12.51
C PRO A 59 18.79 -9.66 -13.74
N ASP A 60 17.80 -8.89 -14.21
CA ASP A 60 17.92 -7.97 -15.36
C ASP A 60 18.50 -6.60 -14.99
N GLY A 61 18.95 -6.42 -13.75
CA GLY A 61 19.54 -5.19 -13.25
C GLY A 61 18.53 -4.15 -12.75
N ARG A 62 17.22 -4.39 -12.85
CA ARG A 62 16.22 -3.41 -12.39
C ARG A 62 16.16 -3.35 -10.85
N PRO A 63 16.06 -2.16 -10.25
CA PRO A 63 15.93 -2.01 -8.79
C PRO A 63 14.66 -2.67 -8.23
N ALA A 64 14.83 -3.53 -7.21
CA ALA A 64 13.75 -4.07 -6.39
C ALA A 64 13.52 -3.18 -5.15
N SER A 65 12.71 -3.63 -4.18
CA SER A 65 12.31 -2.83 -3.02
C SER A 65 13.50 -2.26 -2.24
N ALA A 66 14.49 -3.10 -1.91
CA ALA A 66 15.66 -2.67 -1.13
C ALA A 66 16.47 -1.59 -1.85
N GLU A 67 16.81 -1.79 -3.14
CA GLU A 67 17.55 -0.80 -3.90
C GLU A 67 16.75 0.49 -4.10
N ARG A 68 15.43 0.42 -4.31
CA ARG A 68 14.59 1.61 -4.40
C ARG A 68 14.56 2.42 -3.10
N ILE A 69 14.51 1.76 -1.95
CA ILE A 69 14.64 2.41 -0.64
C ILE A 69 15.99 3.13 -0.54
N LEU A 70 17.09 2.45 -0.90
CA LEU A 70 18.44 3.03 -0.91
C LEU A 70 18.55 4.25 -1.85
N GLN A 71 17.97 4.17 -3.05
CA GLN A 71 17.90 5.30 -3.99
C GLN A 71 17.12 6.49 -3.41
N GLY A 72 16.01 6.23 -2.71
CA GLY A 72 15.26 7.26 -1.97
C GLY A 72 16.11 7.92 -0.88
N MET A 73 16.86 7.12 -0.11
CA MET A 73 17.77 7.61 0.92
C MET A 73 18.87 8.51 0.34
N VAL A 74 19.44 8.14 -0.81
CA VAL A 74 20.43 8.97 -1.53
C VAL A 74 19.87 10.36 -1.83
N LYS A 75 18.62 10.44 -2.32
CA LYS A 75 17.96 11.72 -2.62
C LYS A 75 17.73 12.57 -1.37
N GLN A 76 17.48 11.94 -0.22
CA GLN A 76 17.11 12.62 1.02
C GLN A 76 18.27 12.84 2.01
N ARG A 77 19.45 12.26 1.77
CA ARG A 77 20.59 12.22 2.73
C ARG A 77 21.05 13.59 3.25
N LYS A 78 20.86 14.65 2.45
CA LYS A 78 21.21 16.03 2.85
C LYS A 78 20.28 16.59 3.93
N PHE A 79 19.07 16.05 4.06
CA PHE A 79 18.02 16.60 4.90
C PHE A 79 17.50 15.62 5.96
N ARG A 80 17.75 14.31 5.81
CA ARG A 80 17.26 13.25 6.69
C ARG A 80 18.36 12.24 7.00
N ASN A 81 18.33 11.69 8.21
CA ASN A 81 19.19 10.59 8.63
C ASN A 81 18.38 9.28 8.62
N ILE A 82 18.39 8.57 7.50
CA ILE A 82 17.59 7.36 7.35
C ILE A 82 18.48 6.15 7.62
N SER A 83 18.06 5.29 8.54
CA SER A 83 18.68 3.98 8.78
C SER A 83 17.75 2.90 8.23
N ALA A 84 18.21 2.15 7.24
CA ALA A 84 17.41 1.09 6.62
C ALA A 84 17.99 -0.29 6.92
N TYR A 85 17.11 -1.22 7.30
CA TYR A 85 17.44 -2.61 7.56
C TYR A 85 16.73 -3.48 6.52
N PHE A 86 17.47 -4.39 5.90
CA PHE A 86 17.01 -5.25 4.82
C PHE A 86 17.23 -6.71 5.24
N VAL A 87 16.14 -7.49 5.37
CA VAL A 87 16.22 -8.87 5.82
C VAL A 87 16.07 -9.83 4.64
N GLU A 88 16.99 -10.79 4.52
CA GLU A 88 16.92 -11.88 3.54
C GLU A 88 17.37 -13.21 4.18
N LYS A 89 16.59 -14.27 3.98
CA LYS A 89 16.84 -15.59 4.56
C LYS A 89 17.72 -16.46 3.67
N ASP A 90 17.58 -16.33 2.34
CA ASP A 90 18.32 -17.11 1.37
C ASP A 90 19.78 -16.66 1.33
N PRO A 91 20.76 -17.55 1.51
CA PRO A 91 22.16 -17.15 1.54
C PRO A 91 22.69 -16.57 0.23
N SER A 92 22.17 -17.03 -0.92
CA SER A 92 22.59 -16.56 -2.23
C SER A 92 22.05 -15.16 -2.51
N ASP A 93 20.75 -14.95 -2.31
CA ASP A 93 20.14 -13.63 -2.47
C ASP A 93 20.69 -12.63 -1.45
N TYR A 94 20.96 -13.06 -0.20
CA TYR A 94 21.61 -12.24 0.82
C TYR A 94 23.02 -11.77 0.41
N GLY A 95 23.79 -12.62 -0.28
CA GLY A 95 25.11 -12.26 -0.81
C GLY A 95 25.01 -11.07 -1.76
N VAL A 96 24.11 -11.15 -2.74
CA VAL A 96 23.85 -10.06 -3.70
C VAL A 96 23.31 -8.81 -3.00
N LEU A 97 22.38 -8.97 -2.05
CA LEU A 97 21.83 -7.86 -1.27
C LEU A 97 22.93 -7.09 -0.52
N THR A 98 23.91 -7.81 0.03
CA THR A 98 25.02 -7.20 0.77
C THR A 98 25.89 -6.34 -0.14
N GLU A 99 26.15 -6.79 -1.37
CA GLU A 99 26.88 -6.01 -2.38
C GLU A 99 26.13 -4.72 -2.73
N VAL A 100 24.82 -4.83 -3.02
CA VAL A 100 23.97 -3.67 -3.29
C VAL A 100 24.00 -2.69 -2.11
N VAL A 101 23.81 -3.16 -0.87
CA VAL A 101 23.85 -2.29 0.31
C VAL A 101 25.22 -1.60 0.45
N ALA A 102 26.33 -2.30 0.17
CA ALA A 102 27.67 -1.74 0.22
C ALA A 102 27.90 -0.64 -0.84
N GLU A 103 27.40 -0.80 -2.07
CA GLU A 103 27.46 0.21 -3.14
C GLU A 103 26.85 1.55 -2.68
N TYR A 104 25.73 1.49 -1.97
CA TYR A 104 25.04 2.68 -1.48
C TYR A 104 25.65 3.20 -0.16
N ALA A 105 26.16 2.32 0.71
CA ALA A 105 26.90 2.73 1.90
C ALA A 105 28.12 3.59 1.54
N ALA A 106 28.83 3.26 0.45
CA ALA A 106 29.92 4.08 -0.10
C ALA A 106 29.47 5.49 -0.54
N GLN A 107 28.18 5.69 -0.80
CA GLN A 107 27.56 6.98 -1.12
C GLN A 107 27.04 7.73 0.11
N GLY A 108 27.32 7.23 1.32
CA GLY A 108 26.97 7.87 2.58
C GLY A 108 25.54 7.63 3.06
N VAL A 109 24.88 6.54 2.61
CA VAL A 109 23.59 6.13 3.21
C VAL A 109 23.79 5.02 4.24
N ASN A 110 22.95 4.99 5.27
CA ASN A 110 23.03 3.99 6.35
C ASN A 110 22.09 2.81 6.06
N GLY A 111 22.56 1.85 5.27
CA GLY A 111 21.86 0.59 4.98
C GLY A 111 22.53 -0.61 5.66
N VAL A 112 21.74 -1.55 6.15
CA VAL A 112 22.23 -2.78 6.80
C VAL A 112 21.49 -3.99 6.25
N ALA A 113 22.20 -4.92 5.61
CA ALA A 113 21.68 -6.24 5.27
C ALA A 113 21.74 -7.17 6.49
N LEU A 114 20.68 -7.93 6.73
CA LEU A 114 20.56 -8.89 7.82
C LEU A 114 20.16 -10.27 7.27
N ARG A 115 20.98 -11.29 7.54
CA ARG A 115 20.67 -12.66 7.12
C ARG A 115 19.74 -13.33 8.12
N GLY A 116 18.69 -13.99 7.64
CA GLY A 116 17.78 -14.78 8.47
C GLY A 116 16.32 -14.41 8.25
N LYS A 117 15.46 -14.72 9.22
CA LYS A 117 14.03 -14.39 9.16
C LYS A 117 13.75 -13.04 9.80
N VAL A 118 12.71 -12.35 9.33
CA VAL A 118 12.32 -11.04 9.90
C VAL A 118 12.02 -11.11 11.40
N GLU A 119 11.45 -12.21 11.88
CA GLU A 119 11.16 -12.47 13.29
C GLU A 119 12.39 -12.35 14.19
N GLU A 120 13.53 -12.82 13.69
CA GLU A 120 14.82 -12.88 14.40
C GLU A 120 15.44 -11.49 14.55
N HIS A 121 15.10 -10.57 13.63
CA HIS A 121 15.68 -9.22 13.57
C HIS A 121 14.74 -8.12 14.06
N LEU A 122 13.45 -8.41 14.23
CA LEU A 122 12.45 -7.40 14.54
C LEU A 122 12.73 -6.67 15.87
N ASP A 123 13.15 -7.38 16.93
CA ASP A 123 13.48 -6.75 18.22
C ASP A 123 14.70 -5.82 18.12
N LYS A 124 15.70 -6.20 17.33
CA LYS A 124 16.87 -5.36 17.05
C LYS A 124 16.43 -4.06 16.38
N VAL A 125 15.62 -4.15 15.33
CA VAL A 125 15.16 -2.98 14.56
C VAL A 125 14.25 -2.08 15.41
N VAL A 126 13.36 -2.67 16.22
CA VAL A 126 12.51 -1.93 17.15
C VAL A 126 13.34 -1.19 18.20
N THR A 127 14.41 -1.83 18.70
CA THR A 127 15.36 -1.20 19.64
C THR A 127 16.09 -0.04 18.99
N GLU A 128 16.57 -0.21 17.75
CA GLU A 128 17.22 0.84 16.96
C GLU A 128 16.30 2.02 16.68
N ALA A 129 15.00 1.76 16.52
CA ALA A 129 13.99 2.78 16.31
C ALA A 129 13.51 3.46 17.60
N ARG A 130 14.10 3.18 18.78
CA ARG A 130 13.68 3.81 20.04
C ARG A 130 13.77 5.33 19.94
N GLY A 131 12.67 6.02 20.24
CA GLY A 131 12.58 7.48 20.21
C GLY A 131 12.51 8.10 18.81
N VAL A 132 12.54 7.31 17.73
CA VAL A 132 12.46 7.80 16.34
C VAL A 132 11.38 7.07 15.53
N PRO A 133 10.88 7.66 14.43
CA PRO A 133 9.86 7.04 13.59
C PRO A 133 10.35 5.73 12.95
N LEU A 134 9.42 4.80 12.75
CA LEU A 134 9.66 3.46 12.19
C LEU A 134 8.64 3.15 11.09
N PHE A 135 9.12 2.78 9.92
CA PHE A 135 8.30 2.19 8.87
C PHE A 135 8.65 0.72 8.66
N LEU A 136 7.65 -0.15 8.73
CA LEU A 136 7.78 -1.59 8.53
C LEU A 136 7.18 -1.98 7.18
N PHE A 137 8.02 -2.32 6.21
CA PHE A 137 7.58 -2.95 4.96
C PHE A 137 7.73 -4.47 5.08
N LEU A 138 6.61 -5.18 5.08
CA LEU A 138 6.54 -6.61 5.35
C LEU A 138 5.86 -7.28 4.16
N ASP A 139 6.66 -7.79 3.24
CA ASP A 139 6.17 -8.44 2.02
C ASP A 139 6.45 -9.96 2.01
N PRO A 140 5.77 -10.76 2.86
CA PRO A 140 6.02 -12.18 2.90
C PRO A 140 5.55 -12.86 1.61
N CYS A 141 6.47 -13.52 0.91
CA CYS A 141 6.12 -14.56 -0.05
C CYS A 141 5.61 -15.81 0.73
N GLY A 142 4.28 -15.93 0.90
CA GLY A 142 3.63 -17.11 1.51
C GLY A 142 3.24 -16.94 2.98
N ALA A 143 3.32 -18.02 3.77
CA ALA A 143 3.02 -18.00 5.20
C ALA A 143 4.04 -17.10 5.94
N GLY A 144 3.61 -15.87 6.20
CA GLY A 144 4.45 -14.78 6.66
C GLY A 144 4.61 -14.69 8.18
N LEU A 145 4.78 -13.45 8.65
CA LEU A 145 4.97 -13.10 10.05
C LEU A 145 3.76 -13.50 10.89
N ARG A 146 4.02 -14.09 12.08
CA ARG A 146 2.95 -14.49 13.02
C ARG A 146 2.18 -13.28 13.52
N PHE A 147 0.85 -13.41 13.63
CA PHE A 147 -0.04 -12.35 14.09
C PHE A 147 0.39 -11.82 15.47
N GLU A 148 0.63 -12.73 16.42
CA GLU A 148 1.00 -12.37 17.79
C GLU A 148 2.34 -11.63 17.83
N ARG A 149 3.25 -11.93 16.89
CA ARG A 149 4.52 -11.23 16.80
C ARG A 149 4.34 -9.80 16.33
N LEU A 150 3.49 -9.56 15.31
CA LEU A 150 3.11 -8.21 14.89
C LEU A 150 2.47 -7.42 16.02
N VAL A 151 1.48 -8.01 16.70
CA VAL A 151 0.80 -7.39 17.85
C VAL A 151 1.81 -7.07 18.95
N SER A 152 2.71 -8.00 19.30
CA SER A 152 3.68 -7.79 20.37
C SER A 152 4.57 -6.57 20.14
N VAL A 153 4.89 -6.26 18.87
CA VAL A 153 5.71 -5.11 18.51
C VAL A 153 4.89 -3.83 18.41
N LEU A 154 3.77 -3.87 17.69
CA LEU A 154 2.94 -2.71 17.40
C LEU A 154 2.14 -2.24 18.62
N ALA A 155 1.65 -3.15 19.46
CA ALA A 155 0.91 -2.86 20.70
C ALA A 155 1.80 -2.88 21.96
N GLY A 156 3.05 -3.31 21.85
CA GLY A 156 4.03 -3.27 22.95
C GLY A 156 4.95 -2.04 22.85
N PRO A 157 6.23 -2.23 22.50
CA PRO A 157 7.23 -1.16 22.49
C PRO A 157 6.90 -0.01 21.51
N ARG A 158 5.99 -0.23 20.55
CA ARG A 158 5.56 0.77 19.54
C ARG A 158 4.08 1.17 19.66
N ALA A 159 3.45 0.97 20.82
CA ALA A 159 2.04 1.31 21.06
C ALA A 159 1.74 2.81 20.96
N GLY A 160 2.72 3.66 21.31
CA GLY A 160 2.53 5.10 21.35
C GLY A 160 2.20 5.70 19.98
N ARG A 161 1.47 6.83 19.99
CA ARG A 161 1.26 7.66 18.78
C ARG A 161 2.54 8.36 18.32
N ARG A 162 3.50 8.56 19.23
CA ARG A 162 4.83 9.09 18.95
C ARG A 162 5.91 8.29 19.69
N PRO A 163 7.08 8.07 19.07
CA PRO A 163 7.38 8.33 17.66
C PRO A 163 6.51 7.47 16.71
N VAL A 164 6.21 8.01 15.53
CA VAL A 164 5.27 7.38 14.58
C VAL A 164 5.77 6.00 14.17
N THR A 165 4.88 5.01 14.18
CA THR A 165 5.16 3.67 13.65
C THR A 165 4.05 3.28 12.71
N GLU A 166 4.42 2.87 11.50
CA GLU A 166 3.50 2.48 10.45
C GLU A 166 3.98 1.18 9.80
N ALA A 167 3.05 0.38 9.31
CA ALA A 167 3.36 -0.91 8.70
C ALA A 167 2.59 -1.07 7.39
N LEU A 168 3.27 -1.56 6.37
CA LEU A 168 2.68 -1.98 5.10
C LEU A 168 2.95 -3.48 4.93
N LEU A 169 1.88 -4.27 4.99
CA LEU A 169 1.93 -5.72 4.90
C LEU A 169 1.41 -6.17 3.54
N ASN A 170 2.10 -7.12 2.91
CA ASN A 170 1.50 -7.92 1.85
C ASN A 170 0.80 -9.15 2.44
N PHE A 171 -0.48 -9.29 2.14
CA PHE A 171 -1.28 -10.45 2.43
C PHE A 171 -1.57 -11.22 1.13
N SER A 172 -0.78 -12.27 0.89
CA SER A 172 -0.78 -13.03 -0.36
C SER A 172 -2.08 -13.80 -0.61
N ALA A 173 -2.53 -13.83 -1.87
CA ALA A 173 -3.62 -14.70 -2.34
C ALA A 173 -3.23 -16.19 -2.50
N GLU A 174 -2.00 -16.61 -2.12
CA GLU A 174 -1.75 -18.03 -1.88
C GLU A 174 -2.68 -18.60 -0.79
N LEU A 175 -3.12 -17.76 0.16
CA LEU A 175 -4.24 -18.08 1.03
C LEU A 175 -5.48 -18.43 0.21
N SER A 176 -5.85 -17.62 -0.79
CA SER A 176 -7.02 -17.84 -1.65
C SER A 176 -6.94 -19.16 -2.42
N ARG A 177 -5.77 -19.52 -2.98
CA ARG A 177 -5.59 -20.80 -3.69
C ARG A 177 -5.57 -22.00 -2.73
N ARG A 178 -4.99 -21.87 -1.54
CA ARG A 178 -4.99 -22.94 -0.53
C ARG A 178 -6.36 -23.12 0.10
N VAL A 179 -7.10 -22.04 0.36
CA VAL A 179 -8.51 -22.06 0.78
C VAL A 179 -9.37 -22.73 -0.29
N ALA A 180 -9.19 -22.35 -1.56
CA ALA A 180 -9.88 -22.98 -2.68
C ALA A 180 -9.59 -24.49 -2.77
N GLY A 181 -8.32 -24.90 -2.64
CA GLY A 181 -7.93 -26.30 -2.68
C GLY A 181 -8.47 -27.12 -1.50
N VAL A 182 -8.39 -26.57 -0.29
CA VAL A 182 -8.90 -27.20 0.95
C VAL A 182 -10.42 -27.35 0.93
N MET A 183 -11.15 -26.32 0.48
CA MET A 183 -12.60 -26.34 0.46
C MET A 183 -13.16 -27.22 -0.67
N CYS A 184 -12.53 -27.22 -1.85
CA CYS A 184 -12.93 -28.13 -2.93
C CYS A 184 -12.59 -29.61 -2.64
N ALA A 185 -11.56 -29.89 -1.84
CA ALA A 185 -11.17 -31.25 -1.49
C ALA A 185 -11.91 -31.83 -0.26
N GLY A 186 -12.69 -31.01 0.46
CA GLY A 186 -13.34 -31.44 1.72
C GLY A 186 -12.35 -31.82 2.84
N GLU A 187 -11.06 -31.55 2.65
CA GLU A 187 -10.00 -31.95 3.57
C GLU A 187 -9.76 -30.87 4.63
N ARG A 188 -10.22 -31.09 5.87
CA ARG A 188 -9.83 -30.25 7.03
C ARG A 188 -8.39 -30.54 7.47
N LYS A 189 -7.41 -30.40 6.58
CA LYS A 189 -6.00 -30.49 7.00
C LYS A 189 -5.66 -29.33 7.93
N GLU A 190 -4.98 -29.62 9.05
CA GLU A 190 -4.46 -28.60 9.96
C GLU A 190 -3.52 -27.65 9.20
N GLN A 191 -3.85 -26.36 9.18
CA GLN A 191 -3.04 -25.33 8.53
C GLN A 191 -2.42 -24.42 9.57
N ARG A 192 -1.59 -25.01 10.45
CA ARG A 192 -0.98 -24.33 11.60
C ARG A 192 -0.25 -23.03 11.24
N ALA A 193 0.37 -22.98 10.06
CA ALA A 193 1.05 -21.79 9.58
C ALA A 193 0.07 -20.63 9.30
N MET A 194 -1.06 -20.92 8.64
CA MET A 194 -2.12 -19.95 8.37
C MET A 194 -2.83 -19.53 9.66
N ASP A 195 -3.04 -20.46 10.58
CA ASP A 195 -3.58 -20.15 11.91
C ASP A 195 -2.68 -19.19 12.68
N ALA A 196 -1.37 -19.41 12.65
CA ALA A 196 -0.40 -18.50 13.26
C ALA A 196 -0.30 -17.15 12.52
N THR A 197 -0.40 -17.13 11.18
CA THR A 197 -0.42 -15.86 10.42
C THR A 197 -1.69 -15.07 10.70
N CYS A 198 -2.85 -15.71 10.80
CA CYS A 198 -4.14 -15.05 11.01
C CYS A 198 -4.49 -14.78 12.48
N GLY A 199 -3.71 -15.31 13.43
CA GLY A 199 -3.99 -15.19 14.86
C GLY A 199 -5.16 -16.07 15.33
N GLY A 200 -5.37 -17.22 14.68
CA GLY A 200 -6.41 -18.17 15.04
C GLY A 200 -7.06 -18.85 13.83
N THR A 201 -8.11 -19.62 14.10
CA THR A 201 -8.79 -20.46 13.11
C THR A 201 -9.98 -19.79 12.42
N TRP A 202 -10.33 -18.56 12.83
CA TRP A 202 -11.51 -17.80 12.40
C TRP A 202 -11.63 -17.66 10.87
N TRP A 203 -10.49 -17.61 10.17
CA TRP A 203 -10.45 -17.41 8.71
C TRP A 203 -11.17 -18.52 7.95
N ARG A 204 -11.29 -19.73 8.52
CA ARG A 204 -12.01 -20.86 7.91
C ARG A 204 -13.51 -20.58 7.81
N GLN A 205 -14.10 -20.12 8.91
CA GLN A 205 -15.52 -19.78 8.95
C GLN A 205 -15.81 -18.58 8.04
N THR A 206 -14.98 -17.53 8.10
CA THR A 206 -15.11 -16.37 7.18
C THR A 206 -15.01 -16.80 5.72
N ALA A 207 -14.12 -17.75 5.40
CA ALA A 207 -14.00 -18.28 4.06
C ALA A 207 -15.25 -19.07 3.61
N GLU A 208 -15.79 -19.93 4.48
CA GLU A 208 -17.03 -20.70 4.26
C GLU A 208 -18.20 -19.75 3.97
N GLU A 209 -18.44 -18.78 4.84
CA GLU A 209 -19.55 -17.82 4.72
C GLU A 209 -19.43 -16.94 3.45
N ALA A 210 -18.21 -16.56 3.07
CA ALA A 210 -17.96 -15.79 1.85
C ALA A 210 -18.13 -16.66 0.59
N LEU A 211 -17.76 -17.93 0.64
CA LEU A 211 -17.88 -18.87 -0.48
C LEU A 211 -19.34 -19.19 -0.80
N GLU A 212 -20.18 -19.32 0.22
CA GLU A 212 -21.63 -19.53 0.06
C GLU A 212 -22.29 -18.38 -0.72
N LYS A 213 -21.82 -17.16 -0.51
CA LYS A 213 -22.32 -15.93 -1.14
C LYS A 213 -21.61 -15.58 -2.44
N ALA A 214 -20.55 -16.30 -2.78
CA ALA A 214 -19.72 -15.96 -3.92
C ALA A 214 -20.46 -16.18 -5.26
N PRO A 215 -20.36 -15.23 -6.21
CA PRO A 215 -20.89 -15.42 -7.54
C PRO A 215 -20.19 -16.61 -8.21
N ARG A 216 -20.95 -17.40 -8.95
CA ARG A 216 -20.46 -18.58 -9.67
C ARG A 216 -20.27 -18.24 -11.15
N ASP A 217 -19.20 -18.75 -11.74
CA ASP A 217 -18.99 -18.65 -13.18
C ASP A 217 -19.96 -19.55 -13.95
N LEU A 218 -19.92 -19.46 -15.29
CA LEU A 218 -20.74 -20.27 -16.19
C LEU A 218 -20.51 -21.80 -16.04
N ALA A 219 -19.38 -22.21 -15.45
CA ALA A 219 -19.05 -23.59 -15.14
C ALA A 219 -19.43 -23.97 -13.69
N GLY A 220 -20.14 -23.10 -12.96
CA GLY A 220 -20.59 -23.31 -11.58
C GLY A 220 -19.49 -23.14 -10.51
N LYS A 221 -18.27 -22.72 -10.89
CA LYS A 221 -17.17 -22.52 -9.96
C LYS A 221 -17.30 -21.17 -9.26
N PRO A 222 -17.18 -21.12 -7.92
CA PRO A 222 -17.28 -19.87 -7.19
C PRO A 222 -16.06 -18.97 -7.46
N SER A 223 -16.29 -17.65 -7.50
CA SER A 223 -15.21 -16.66 -7.46
C SER A 223 -14.57 -16.63 -6.08
N PHE A 224 -13.25 -16.76 -6.02
CA PHE A 224 -12.48 -16.74 -4.77
C PHE A 224 -12.03 -15.34 -4.35
N GLU A 225 -12.24 -14.34 -5.19
CA GLU A 225 -11.90 -12.95 -4.88
C GLU A 225 -12.70 -12.41 -3.68
N PRO A 226 -14.04 -12.56 -3.60
CA PRO A 226 -14.80 -12.16 -2.41
C PRO A 226 -14.36 -12.88 -1.13
N VAL A 227 -13.94 -14.14 -1.25
CA VAL A 227 -13.42 -14.94 -0.13
C VAL A 227 -12.11 -14.38 0.38
N ALA A 228 -11.17 -14.14 -0.53
CA ALA A 228 -9.88 -13.53 -0.21
C ALA A 228 -10.05 -12.17 0.45
N HIS A 229 -10.91 -11.34 -0.13
CA HIS A 229 -11.23 -10.00 0.37
C HIS A 229 -11.82 -10.05 1.78
N ALA A 230 -12.80 -10.93 2.04
CA ALA A 230 -13.41 -11.08 3.36
C ALA A 230 -12.40 -11.49 4.45
N ILE A 231 -11.50 -12.43 4.13
CA ILE A 231 -10.43 -12.84 5.07
C ILE A 231 -9.48 -11.67 5.33
N VAL A 232 -9.05 -10.95 4.29
CA VAL A 232 -8.15 -9.81 4.40
C VAL A 232 -8.77 -8.71 5.26
N GLU A 233 -10.01 -8.33 5.00
CA GLU A 233 -10.72 -7.30 5.76
C GLU A 233 -10.87 -7.70 7.23
N ARG A 234 -11.22 -8.96 7.50
CA ARG A 234 -11.32 -9.46 8.87
C ARG A 234 -9.96 -9.49 9.57
N TYR A 235 -8.90 -9.92 8.88
CA TYR A 235 -7.53 -9.88 9.42
C TYR A 235 -7.10 -8.46 9.74
N ALA A 236 -7.32 -7.52 8.80
CA ALA A 236 -6.99 -6.11 8.97
C ALA A 236 -7.71 -5.50 10.17
N HIS A 237 -9.00 -5.83 10.35
CA HIS A 237 -9.79 -5.39 11.47
C HIS A 237 -9.27 -5.96 12.81
N LEU A 238 -8.99 -7.26 12.89
CA LEU A 238 -8.46 -7.88 14.11
C LEU A 238 -7.10 -7.31 14.51
N LEU A 239 -6.20 -7.09 13.54
CA LEU A 239 -4.89 -6.51 13.83
C LEU A 239 -5.02 -5.04 14.25
N ALA A 240 -5.92 -4.28 13.61
CA ALA A 240 -6.23 -2.91 13.95
C ALA A 240 -6.75 -2.76 15.38
N GLU A 241 -7.71 -3.60 15.78
CA GLU A 241 -8.24 -3.64 17.16
C GLU A 241 -7.15 -3.99 18.16
N ALA A 242 -6.35 -5.03 17.88
CA ALA A 242 -5.29 -5.48 18.78
C ALA A 242 -4.15 -4.45 18.93
N THR A 243 -4.03 -3.48 18.03
CA THR A 243 -2.92 -2.52 18.00
C THR A 243 -3.37 -1.06 18.16
N ASP A 244 -4.65 -0.76 18.27
CA ASP A 244 -5.18 0.62 18.20
C ASP A 244 -4.65 1.36 16.97
N MET A 245 -4.72 0.71 15.80
CA MET A 245 -4.29 1.26 14.52
C MET A 245 -5.46 1.29 13.53
N HIS A 246 -5.33 2.13 12.52
CA HIS A 246 -6.27 2.27 11.42
C HIS A 246 -5.76 1.48 10.21
N PRO A 247 -6.53 0.51 9.69
CA PRO A 247 -6.16 -0.26 8.51
C PRO A 247 -6.65 0.44 7.22
N ALA A 248 -5.90 0.29 6.14
CA ALA A 248 -6.33 0.56 4.78
C ALA A 248 -5.89 -0.58 3.86
N THR A 249 -6.86 -1.22 3.20
CA THR A 249 -6.61 -2.37 2.32
C THR A 249 -6.64 -1.94 0.86
N VAL A 250 -5.69 -2.44 0.06
CA VAL A 250 -5.61 -2.18 -1.38
C VAL A 250 -5.41 -3.49 -2.15
N PRO A 251 -6.32 -3.88 -3.04
CA PRO A 251 -6.15 -5.06 -3.89
C PRO A 251 -5.15 -4.78 -5.02
N VAL A 252 -4.22 -5.72 -5.26
CA VAL A 252 -3.23 -5.62 -6.33
C VAL A 252 -3.46 -6.68 -7.39
N HIS A 253 -3.63 -6.23 -8.63
CA HIS A 253 -4.00 -7.07 -9.78
C HIS A 253 -2.81 -7.30 -10.72
N ARG A 254 -2.85 -8.37 -11.53
CA ARG A 254 -1.91 -8.55 -12.67
C ARG A 254 -2.34 -7.71 -13.85
N ARG A 255 -3.61 -7.86 -14.20
CA ARG A 255 -4.27 -7.17 -15.30
C ARG A 255 -5.65 -6.69 -14.83
N LEU A 256 -6.18 -5.71 -15.56
CA LEU A 256 -7.56 -5.26 -15.35
C LEU A 256 -8.55 -6.41 -15.52
N GLY A 257 -9.54 -6.47 -14.63
CA GLY A 257 -10.60 -7.48 -14.65
C GLY A 257 -10.19 -8.89 -14.20
N GLN A 258 -8.93 -9.10 -13.79
CA GLN A 258 -8.51 -10.35 -13.15
C GLN A 258 -8.65 -10.25 -11.63
N GLN A 259 -8.70 -11.41 -10.95
CA GLN A 259 -8.69 -11.44 -9.48
C GLN A 259 -7.39 -10.85 -8.91
N PRO A 260 -7.44 -10.20 -7.74
CA PRO A 260 -6.24 -9.74 -7.03
C PRO A 260 -5.27 -10.89 -6.77
N VAL A 261 -3.98 -10.64 -6.96
CA VAL A 261 -2.92 -11.60 -6.60
C VAL A 261 -2.52 -11.49 -5.14
N TYR A 262 -2.70 -10.30 -4.56
CA TYR A 262 -2.53 -10.08 -3.15
C TYR A 262 -3.22 -8.78 -2.73
N HIS A 263 -3.33 -8.59 -1.42
CA HIS A 263 -3.80 -7.34 -0.84
C HIS A 263 -2.66 -6.70 -0.05
N LEU A 264 -2.45 -5.41 -0.26
CA LEU A 264 -1.62 -4.61 0.62
C LEU A 264 -2.48 -4.08 1.77
N ILE A 265 -2.03 -4.25 2.99
CA ILE A 265 -2.71 -3.77 4.19
C ILE A 265 -1.79 -2.79 4.89
N PHE A 266 -2.19 -1.53 4.92
CA PHE A 266 -1.47 -0.45 5.56
C PHE A 266 -2.06 -0.16 6.94
N PHE A 267 -1.21 0.00 7.95
CA PHE A 267 -1.57 0.30 9.32
C PHE A 267 -0.90 1.58 9.80
N THR A 268 -1.69 2.50 10.33
CA THR A 268 -1.20 3.74 10.96
C THR A 268 -2.08 4.19 12.12
N ARG A 269 -1.54 4.97 13.07
CA ARG A 269 -2.34 5.70 14.08
C ARG A 269 -2.60 7.16 13.67
N SER A 270 -2.17 7.53 12.48
CA SER A 270 -2.14 8.88 11.98
C SER A 270 -3.11 9.03 10.81
N GLU A 271 -4.10 9.89 10.96
CA GLU A 271 -4.96 10.29 9.84
C GLU A 271 -4.16 10.89 8.68
N TYR A 272 -3.06 11.58 8.98
CA TYR A 272 -2.12 12.03 7.95
C TYR A 272 -1.50 10.87 7.18
N GLY A 273 -1.19 9.77 7.87
CA GLY A 273 -0.66 8.56 7.26
C GLY A 273 -1.66 7.97 6.27
N LEU A 274 -2.94 7.89 6.65
CA LEU A 274 -4.02 7.43 5.77
C LEU A 274 -4.16 8.34 4.54
N TRP A 275 -4.17 9.66 4.74
CA TRP A 275 -4.32 10.61 3.63
C TRP A 275 -3.20 10.46 2.60
N VAL A 276 -1.96 10.42 3.08
CA VAL A 276 -0.78 10.26 2.23
C VAL A 276 -0.80 8.90 1.54
N PHE A 277 -1.25 7.85 2.23
CA PHE A 277 -1.33 6.51 1.67
C PHE A 277 -2.40 6.41 0.57
N ALA A 278 -3.56 7.05 0.74
CA ALA A 278 -4.59 7.15 -0.30
C ALA A 278 -4.02 7.80 -1.57
N HIS A 279 -3.34 8.94 -1.43
CA HIS A 279 -2.72 9.63 -2.54
C HIS A 279 -1.63 8.82 -3.23
N ALA A 280 -0.72 8.21 -2.47
CA ALA A 280 0.36 7.37 -3.01
C ALA A 280 -0.20 6.14 -3.76
N THR A 281 -1.30 5.57 -3.26
CA THR A 281 -2.01 4.46 -3.90
C THR A 281 -2.62 4.87 -5.23
N ALA A 282 -3.25 6.05 -5.29
CA ALA A 282 -3.80 6.58 -6.53
C ALA A 282 -2.71 6.81 -7.60
N LEU A 283 -1.58 7.41 -7.21
CA LEU A 283 -0.44 7.60 -8.13
C LEU A 283 0.13 6.27 -8.63
N ALA A 284 0.29 5.28 -7.73
CA ALA A 284 0.75 3.95 -8.10
C ALA A 284 -0.22 3.25 -9.05
N ARG A 285 -1.54 3.42 -8.85
CA ARG A 285 -2.58 2.90 -9.75
C ARG A 285 -2.48 3.51 -11.14
N GLN A 286 -2.36 4.83 -11.24
CA GLN A 286 -2.21 5.52 -12.52
C GLN A 286 -0.93 5.07 -13.26
N ALA A 287 0.20 4.98 -12.55
CA ALA A 287 1.46 4.51 -13.12
C ALA A 287 1.35 3.06 -13.64
N TRP A 288 0.66 2.20 -12.88
CA TRP A 288 0.40 0.82 -13.29
C TRP A 288 -0.50 0.73 -14.53
N LEU A 289 -1.59 1.49 -14.59
CA LEU A 289 -2.49 1.54 -15.75
C LEU A 289 -1.74 1.99 -17.01
N ARG A 290 -0.94 3.07 -16.91
CA ARG A 290 -0.09 3.54 -18.02
C ARG A 290 0.90 2.48 -18.49
N HIS A 291 1.49 1.74 -17.55
CA HIS A 291 2.41 0.66 -17.90
C HIS A 291 1.71 -0.50 -18.61
N LEU A 292 0.51 -0.89 -18.18
CA LEU A 292 -0.28 -1.88 -18.89
C LEU A 292 -0.59 -1.44 -20.31
N GLY A 293 -0.97 -0.17 -20.51
CA GLY A 293 -1.21 0.38 -21.84
C GLY A 293 0.01 0.26 -22.76
N LYS A 294 1.20 0.58 -22.26
CA LYS A 294 2.46 0.43 -23.00
C LYS A 294 2.77 -1.02 -23.35
N LEU A 295 2.58 -1.95 -22.41
CA LEU A 295 2.80 -3.39 -22.64
C LEU A 295 1.85 -3.95 -23.70
N ASP A 296 0.59 -3.49 -23.71
CA ASP A 296 -0.40 -3.92 -24.69
C ASP A 296 -0.08 -3.33 -26.08
N ASP A 297 0.37 -2.08 -26.17
CA ASP A 297 0.82 -1.44 -27.42
C ASP A 297 2.05 -2.13 -28.03
N GLU A 298 2.99 -2.60 -27.22
CA GLU A 298 4.18 -3.35 -27.70
C GLU A 298 3.83 -4.75 -28.25
N ARG A 299 2.64 -5.27 -27.92
CA ARG A 299 2.18 -6.61 -28.31
C ARG A 299 1.29 -6.61 -29.56
N ASP A 300 0.56 -5.51 -29.80
CA ASP A 300 -0.43 -5.42 -30.86
C ASP A 300 0.09 -4.76 -32.15
N VAL A 301 -0.57 -5.09 -33.27
CA VAL A 301 -0.39 -4.48 -34.59
C VAL A 301 -0.91 -3.02 -34.55
N PRO A 302 -0.42 -2.07 -35.38
CA PRO A 302 -0.85 -0.67 -35.29
C PRO A 302 -2.37 -0.52 -35.41
N ALA A 303 -3.01 -0.18 -34.29
CA ALA A 303 -4.42 0.18 -34.21
C ALA A 303 -4.60 1.70 -34.35
N LEU A 304 -5.81 2.12 -34.74
CA LEU A 304 -6.19 3.54 -34.85
C LEU A 304 -6.20 4.26 -33.49
N ILE A 305 -6.37 3.52 -32.40
CA ILE A 305 -6.33 3.99 -31.01
C ILE A 305 -5.35 3.08 -30.26
N THR A 306 -4.39 3.67 -29.55
CA THR A 306 -3.42 2.92 -28.75
C THR A 306 -4.04 2.49 -27.43
N HIS A 307 -3.61 1.35 -26.89
CA HIS A 307 -3.97 0.91 -25.55
C HIS A 307 -3.53 1.93 -24.50
N THR A 308 -2.38 2.59 -24.69
CA THR A 308 -1.96 3.70 -23.82
C THR A 308 -3.02 4.81 -23.75
N ALA A 309 -3.58 5.24 -24.88
CA ALA A 309 -4.64 6.25 -24.90
C ALA A 309 -5.90 5.74 -24.18
N MET A 310 -6.30 4.48 -24.41
CA MET A 310 -7.43 3.87 -23.71
C MET A 310 -7.23 3.81 -22.19
N LYS A 311 -5.99 3.59 -21.70
CA LYS A 311 -5.70 3.59 -20.26
C LYS A 311 -5.72 4.99 -19.67
N GLU A 312 -5.31 6.03 -20.40
CA GLU A 312 -5.46 7.42 -19.95
C GLU A 312 -6.94 7.80 -19.85
N ASP A 313 -7.76 7.45 -20.85
CA ASP A 313 -9.21 7.67 -20.79
C ASP A 313 -9.85 6.96 -19.57
N LEU A 314 -9.38 5.74 -19.26
CA LEU A 314 -9.82 5.02 -18.06
C LEU A 314 -9.40 5.73 -16.76
N ILE A 315 -8.18 6.26 -16.69
CA ILE A 315 -7.70 7.05 -15.55
C ILE A 315 -8.60 8.28 -15.36
N ASP A 316 -8.92 8.99 -16.43
CA ASP A 316 -9.76 10.19 -16.39
C ASP A 316 -11.20 9.87 -15.96
N GLN A 317 -11.75 8.75 -16.44
CA GLN A 317 -13.07 8.25 -16.01
C GLN A 317 -13.08 7.88 -14.52
N GLU A 318 -12.09 7.12 -14.06
CA GLU A 318 -11.95 6.75 -12.65
C GLU A 318 -11.81 8.00 -11.77
N GLU A 319 -11.03 8.99 -12.21
CA GLU A 319 -10.86 10.24 -11.50
C GLU A 319 -12.16 11.06 -11.45
N ALA A 320 -12.92 11.14 -12.55
CA ALA A 320 -14.20 11.84 -12.58
C ALA A 320 -15.23 11.21 -11.61
N ILE A 321 -15.30 9.88 -11.58
CA ILE A 321 -16.15 9.14 -10.62
C ILE A 321 -15.69 9.43 -9.19
N ALA A 322 -14.38 9.35 -8.93
CA ALA A 322 -13.80 9.61 -7.63
C ALA A 322 -14.10 11.05 -7.13
N ARG A 323 -14.02 12.05 -8.01
CA ARG A 323 -14.40 13.44 -7.70
C ARG A 323 -15.88 13.58 -7.33
N SER A 324 -16.77 12.88 -8.04
CA SER A 324 -18.20 12.84 -7.72
C SER A 324 -18.47 12.26 -6.33
N ILE A 325 -17.82 11.14 -5.99
CA ILE A 325 -17.90 10.51 -4.66
C ILE A 325 -17.42 11.48 -3.58
N ILE A 326 -16.24 12.09 -3.76
CA ILE A 326 -15.69 13.06 -2.80
C ILE A 326 -16.63 14.25 -2.61
N ALA A 327 -17.23 14.77 -3.68
CA ALA A 327 -18.18 15.88 -3.59
C ALA A 327 -19.41 15.50 -2.75
N GLY A 328 -19.97 14.30 -2.96
CA GLY A 328 -21.04 13.75 -2.13
C GLY A 328 -20.63 13.61 -0.66
N ASN A 329 -19.45 13.08 -0.41
CA ASN A 329 -18.89 12.88 0.93
C ASN A 329 -18.68 14.20 1.69
N LEU A 330 -18.11 15.21 1.05
CA LEU A 330 -17.90 16.54 1.65
C LEU A 330 -19.22 17.21 2.01
N ARG A 331 -20.25 17.12 1.14
CA ARG A 331 -21.59 17.60 1.46
C ARG A 331 -22.19 16.87 2.67
N ASN A 332 -22.01 15.56 2.75
CA ASN A 332 -22.48 14.77 3.89
C ASN A 332 -21.74 15.10 5.19
N LEU A 333 -20.44 15.37 5.13
CA LEU A 333 -19.66 15.85 6.27
C LEU A 333 -20.13 17.22 6.74
N LEU A 334 -20.38 18.15 5.81
CA LEU A 334 -20.89 19.48 6.11
C LEU A 334 -22.28 19.47 6.76
N ARG A 335 -23.12 18.45 6.50
CA ARG A 335 -24.40 18.26 7.21
C ARG A 335 -24.21 17.85 8.67
N ARG A 336 -23.14 17.14 8.99
CA ARG A 336 -22.85 16.60 10.33
C ARG A 336 -21.95 17.50 11.18
N HIS A 337 -21.12 18.31 10.53
CA HIS A 337 -20.12 19.15 11.18
C HIS A 337 -20.17 20.58 10.64
N ASP A 338 -20.13 21.56 11.53
CA ASP A 338 -20.06 22.98 11.14
C ASP A 338 -18.68 23.37 10.60
N CYS A 339 -17.64 22.69 11.09
CA CYS A 339 -16.24 22.94 10.77
C CYS A 339 -15.42 21.66 10.98
N PHE A 340 -14.58 21.30 10.01
CA PHE A 340 -13.64 20.19 10.15
C PHE A 340 -12.40 20.39 9.29
N ARG A 341 -11.27 19.79 9.67
CA ARG A 341 -10.08 19.74 8.80
C ARG A 341 -10.16 18.50 7.93
N LEU A 342 -9.84 18.62 6.64
CA LEU A 342 -9.95 17.49 5.70
C LEU A 342 -9.19 16.25 6.19
N VAL A 343 -7.93 16.41 6.61
CA VAL A 343 -7.14 15.28 7.10
C VAL A 343 -7.74 14.62 8.34
N THR A 344 -8.50 15.33 9.18
CA THR A 344 -9.10 14.71 10.38
C THR A 344 -10.32 13.83 10.07
N GLN A 345 -10.76 13.80 8.82
CA GLN A 345 -11.91 13.06 8.31
C GLN A 345 -11.50 12.25 7.07
N THR A 346 -10.27 11.73 7.04
CA THR A 346 -9.68 11.16 5.81
C THR A 346 -10.56 10.04 5.24
N ARG A 347 -11.02 9.12 6.11
CA ARG A 347 -11.85 7.99 5.71
C ARG A 347 -13.16 8.45 5.08
N GLU A 348 -13.81 9.43 5.69
CA GLU A 348 -15.08 9.98 5.23
C GLU A 348 -14.93 10.82 3.98
N VAL A 349 -13.83 11.57 3.83
CA VAL A 349 -13.56 12.40 2.64
C VAL A 349 -13.38 11.50 1.42
N PHE A 350 -12.49 10.51 1.51
CA PHE A 350 -12.21 9.62 0.38
C PHE A 350 -13.33 8.58 0.18
N GLY A 351 -13.79 7.92 1.25
CA GLY A 351 -14.80 6.85 1.17
C GLY A 351 -14.42 5.80 0.13
N GLU A 352 -15.33 5.50 -0.79
CA GLU A 352 -15.12 4.55 -1.90
C GLU A 352 -14.05 5.01 -2.91
N ALA A 353 -13.69 6.30 -2.92
CA ALA A 353 -12.64 6.82 -3.79
C ALA A 353 -11.21 6.61 -3.23
N TYR A 354 -11.07 5.94 -2.09
CA TYR A 354 -9.77 5.70 -1.45
C TYR A 354 -8.84 4.88 -2.35
N GLY A 355 -7.65 5.41 -2.63
CA GLY A 355 -6.66 4.78 -3.51
C GLY A 355 -6.92 4.94 -5.01
N VAL A 356 -7.97 5.69 -5.39
CA VAL A 356 -8.23 6.12 -6.77
C VAL A 356 -8.08 7.65 -6.87
N ALA A 357 -8.62 8.39 -5.92
CA ALA A 357 -8.48 9.84 -5.87
C ALA A 357 -7.10 10.28 -5.39
N THR A 358 -6.56 11.31 -6.02
CA THR A 358 -5.34 12.00 -5.56
C THR A 358 -5.67 13.17 -4.64
N GLU A 359 -4.65 13.74 -3.98
CA GLU A 359 -4.82 15.00 -3.24
C GLU A 359 -5.28 16.16 -4.16
N ASP A 360 -4.89 16.13 -5.44
CA ASP A 360 -5.32 17.10 -6.45
C ASP A 360 -6.79 16.92 -6.82
N SER A 361 -7.26 15.67 -6.92
CA SER A 361 -8.68 15.38 -7.14
C SER A 361 -9.54 15.96 -6.00
N VAL A 362 -9.10 15.80 -4.74
CA VAL A 362 -9.79 16.42 -3.59
C VAL A 362 -9.73 17.95 -3.66
N ARG A 363 -8.57 18.51 -4.03
CA ARG A 363 -8.41 19.97 -4.17
C ARG A 363 -9.38 20.52 -5.21
N HIS A 364 -9.50 19.85 -6.36
CA HIS A 364 -10.41 20.23 -7.42
C HIS A 364 -11.84 20.32 -6.92
N VAL A 365 -12.32 19.26 -6.25
CA VAL A 365 -13.68 19.22 -5.69
C VAL A 365 -13.89 20.33 -4.66
N VAL A 366 -12.93 20.57 -3.77
CA VAL A 366 -13.02 21.66 -2.79
C VAL A 366 -13.16 23.01 -3.49
N MET A 367 -12.40 23.26 -4.55
CA MET A 367 -12.46 24.50 -5.31
C MET A 367 -13.79 24.65 -6.07
N GLU A 368 -14.32 23.58 -6.64
CA GLU A 368 -15.63 23.56 -7.30
C GLU A 368 -16.77 23.87 -6.32
N LEU A 369 -16.79 23.19 -5.18
CA LEU A 369 -17.80 23.42 -4.13
C LEU A 369 -17.68 24.82 -3.52
N TYR A 370 -16.45 25.33 -3.39
CA TYR A 370 -16.21 26.72 -2.96
C TYR A 370 -16.79 27.72 -3.98
N ALA A 371 -16.50 27.52 -5.27
CA ALA A 371 -17.01 28.39 -6.35
C ALA A 371 -18.55 28.35 -6.45
N ALA A 372 -19.16 27.19 -6.16
CA ALA A 372 -20.61 27.03 -6.07
C ALA A 372 -21.23 27.60 -4.77
N GLY A 373 -20.42 28.09 -3.84
CA GLY A 373 -20.86 28.62 -2.55
C GLY A 373 -21.40 27.55 -1.59
N GLU A 374 -21.10 26.28 -1.84
CA GLU A 374 -21.56 25.15 -1.02
C GLU A 374 -20.70 24.93 0.23
N LEU A 375 -19.46 25.43 0.22
CA LEU A 375 -18.55 25.39 1.37
C LEU A 375 -17.68 26.65 1.45
N ARG A 376 -17.03 26.84 2.60
CA ARG A 376 -15.94 27.81 2.77
C ARG A 376 -14.66 27.10 3.22
N VAL A 377 -13.51 27.71 2.92
CA VAL A 377 -12.19 27.22 3.37
C VAL A 377 -11.61 28.19 4.41
N GLY A 378 -11.51 27.74 5.66
CA GLY A 378 -11.13 28.54 6.81
C GLY A 378 -12.25 29.50 7.26
N ARG A 379 -11.87 30.57 7.97
CA ARG A 379 -12.81 31.65 8.37
C ARG A 379 -12.90 32.77 7.33
N SER A 380 -12.26 32.62 6.18
CA SER A 380 -12.07 33.67 5.17
C SER A 380 -13.10 33.55 4.05
N GLU A 381 -13.58 34.69 3.54
CA GLU A 381 -14.39 34.78 2.31
C GLU A 381 -13.53 34.83 1.04
N ARG A 382 -12.20 34.81 1.21
CA ARG A 382 -11.24 34.75 0.10
C ARG A 382 -10.93 33.30 -0.27
N PRO A 383 -10.67 33.01 -1.55
CA PRO A 383 -10.26 31.68 -1.99
C PRO A 383 -9.02 31.21 -1.23
N PRO A 384 -8.89 29.89 -1.00
CA PRO A 384 -7.75 29.35 -0.28
C PRO A 384 -6.43 29.70 -0.99
N PRO A 385 -5.39 30.15 -0.26
CA PRO A 385 -4.08 30.39 -0.85
C PRO A 385 -3.56 29.17 -1.59
N GLN A 386 -2.88 29.39 -2.72
CA GLN A 386 -2.28 28.30 -3.51
C GLN A 386 -1.30 27.45 -2.68
N ASN A 387 -0.66 28.04 -1.68
CA ASN A 387 0.37 27.38 -0.86
C ASN A 387 -0.17 26.51 0.30
N ILE A 388 -1.47 26.51 0.57
CA ILE A 388 -2.04 25.60 1.58
C ILE A 388 -2.13 24.20 1.00
N ARG A 389 -1.50 23.23 1.68
CA ARG A 389 -1.65 21.80 1.39
C ARG A 389 -3.12 21.41 1.54
N THR A 390 -3.68 20.71 0.57
CA THR A 390 -5.12 20.40 0.53
C THR A 390 -5.56 19.73 1.81
N ARG A 391 -4.81 18.74 2.30
CA ARG A 391 -5.13 18.03 3.56
C ARG A 391 -5.23 18.93 4.82
N GLU A 392 -4.57 20.09 4.82
CA GLU A 392 -4.60 21.06 5.92
C GLU A 392 -5.77 22.05 5.83
N MET A 393 -6.54 22.01 4.73
CA MET A 393 -7.70 22.87 4.57
C MET A 393 -8.75 22.57 5.64
N VAL A 394 -9.22 23.64 6.27
CA VAL A 394 -10.35 23.61 7.20
C VAL A 394 -11.59 23.95 6.40
N ILE A 395 -12.56 23.05 6.34
CA ILE A 395 -13.81 23.23 5.63
C ILE A 395 -14.88 23.66 6.63
N THR A 396 -15.66 24.68 6.28
CA THR A 396 -16.77 25.17 7.12
C THR A 396 -18.05 25.29 6.33
N ARG A 397 -19.18 25.09 7.00
CA ARG A 397 -20.51 25.31 6.42
C ARG A 397 -20.70 26.79 6.06
N PRO A 398 -21.31 27.13 4.92
CA PRO A 398 -21.68 28.51 4.61
C PRO A 398 -22.71 29.04 5.62
N PRO A 399 -22.66 30.32 6.01
CA PRO A 399 -23.70 30.92 6.83
C PRO A 399 -25.03 30.97 6.04
N GLY A 400 -26.11 30.48 6.64
CA GLY A 400 -27.47 30.57 6.09
C GLY A 400 -28.00 29.36 5.32
N ARG A 401 -27.40 28.16 5.49
CA ARG A 401 -27.94 26.88 4.98
C ARG A 401 -28.02 25.79 6.05
#